data_AF-A0A6F9D9Y0-F1
#
_entry.id   AF-A0A6F9D9Y0-F1
#
_cell.length_a   1.000
_cell.length_b   1.000
_cell.length_c   1.000
_cell.angle_alpha   90.00
_cell.angle_beta   90.00
_cell.angle_gamma   90.00
#
_symmetry.space_group_name_H-M   'P 1'
#
loop_
_entity.id
_entity.type
_entity.pdbx_description
1 polymer ?
#
loop_
_entity_poly.entity_id
_entity_poly.type
_entity_poly.pdbx_seq_one_letter_code
_entity_poly.pdbx_strand_id
1 'polypeptide(L)'
;MGEYRLGIYRDSMNENPLLMKSELGMPLKRCFTLPNEGFIYGRPNVTLDGGAAEAMITREPIPIHRRREKPLQRDFVALNKGAVSSGLVSAKEHSQYRATNDVRRRVTEEDKKKILTKRIPPDMTFGISTRPSTPVFDLLEHKYQDRWLATRRESELARRARTVQQKKIDGRIYETRASLLRKYQPLVEDPPLWQMPRFSQGAAHLETFRSPEKRIKAFKHHQTDATSRTGVFGHGIYEAAKS
;
A
#
# COMPACT_ATOMS: atom_id res chain seq x y z
N MET A 1 46.03 32.95 -23.62
CA MET A 1 46.63 31.62 -23.69
C MET A 1 45.61 30.68 -24.31
N GLY A 2 45.94 30.02 -25.42
CA GLY A 2 44.99 29.24 -26.20
C GLY A 2 44.45 28.03 -25.45
N GLU A 3 43.12 27.92 -25.35
CA GLU A 3 42.44 26.73 -24.83
C GLU A 3 42.58 25.59 -25.85
N TYR A 4 43.64 24.79 -25.72
CA TYR A 4 43.70 23.50 -26.40
C TYR A 4 42.74 22.53 -25.69
N ARG A 5 41.53 22.39 -26.23
CA ARG A 5 40.56 21.37 -25.81
C ARG A 5 40.19 20.48 -26.97
N LEU A 6 40.36 19.16 -26.79
CA LEU A 6 39.85 18.15 -27.71
C LEU A 6 38.31 18.11 -27.64
N GLY A 7 37.63 18.33 -28.77
CA GLY A 7 36.18 18.13 -28.94
C GLY A 7 35.35 19.40 -29.15
N ILE A 8 34.11 19.21 -29.61
CA ILE A 8 33.12 20.29 -29.86
C ILE A 8 32.45 20.69 -28.54
N TYR A 9 32.32 22.00 -28.31
CA TYR A 9 31.55 22.54 -27.19
C TYR A 9 30.06 22.38 -27.44
N ARG A 10 29.33 21.78 -26.49
CA ARG A 10 27.87 21.65 -26.54
C ARG A 10 27.25 22.60 -25.53
N ASP A 11 26.16 23.27 -25.88
CA ASP A 11 25.47 24.21 -24.99
C ASP A 11 25.03 23.56 -23.67
N SER A 12 24.68 22.27 -23.72
CA SER A 12 24.34 21.46 -22.54
C SER A 12 25.46 21.33 -21.51
N MET A 13 26.71 21.63 -21.86
CA MET A 13 27.83 21.67 -20.92
C MET A 13 27.74 22.84 -19.93
N ASN A 14 27.03 23.91 -20.28
CA ASN A 14 26.80 25.07 -19.41
C ASN A 14 25.56 24.93 -18.54
N GLU A 15 24.61 24.09 -18.95
CA GLU A 15 23.34 23.89 -18.25
C GLU A 15 23.41 22.69 -17.30
N ASN A 16 24.20 21.67 -17.63
CA ASN A 16 24.30 20.46 -16.82
C ASN A 16 25.48 20.56 -15.83
N PRO A 17 25.23 20.58 -14.51
CA PRO A 17 26.27 20.70 -13.50
C PRO A 17 27.23 19.50 -13.48
N LEU A 18 26.83 18.34 -14.04
CA LEU A 18 27.68 17.15 -14.11
C LEU A 18 28.70 17.21 -15.24
N LEU A 19 28.42 18.00 -16.28
CA LEU A 19 29.29 18.13 -17.46
C LEU A 19 30.23 19.32 -17.36
N MET A 20 29.97 20.23 -16.43
CA MET A 20 30.77 21.42 -16.20
C MET A 20 32.11 21.05 -15.53
N LYS A 21 33.19 21.62 -16.04
CA LYS A 21 34.52 21.46 -15.42
C LYS A 21 34.63 22.37 -14.21
N SER A 22 35.21 21.86 -13.12
CA SER A 22 35.58 22.67 -11.96
C SER A 22 36.70 23.64 -12.32
N GLU A 23 36.49 24.93 -12.08
CA GLU A 23 37.53 25.95 -12.19
C GLU A 23 38.40 25.93 -10.93
N LEU A 24 39.72 25.89 -11.10
CA LEU A 24 40.65 25.86 -9.97
C LEU A 24 40.55 27.18 -9.18
N GLY A 25 40.36 27.09 -7.87
CA GLY A 25 40.24 28.24 -6.98
C GLY A 25 38.85 28.89 -6.93
N MET A 26 37.88 28.40 -7.70
CA MET A 26 36.50 28.89 -7.68
C MET A 26 35.54 27.82 -7.14
N PRO A 27 34.45 28.22 -6.46
CA PRO A 27 33.42 27.28 -6.05
C PRO A 27 32.72 26.64 -7.26
N LEU A 28 32.23 25.42 -7.09
CA LEU A 28 31.53 24.69 -8.15
C LEU A 28 30.27 25.45 -8.57
N LYS A 29 30.21 25.84 -9.84
CA LYS A 29 29.03 26.47 -10.45
C LYS A 29 27.95 25.40 -10.67
N ARG A 30 26.70 25.72 -10.32
CA ARG A 30 25.55 24.80 -10.46
C ARG A 30 24.65 25.09 -11.67
N CYS A 31 25.15 25.87 -12.62
CA CYS A 31 24.44 26.19 -13.87
C CYS A 31 23.06 26.86 -13.68
N PHE A 32 22.84 27.54 -12.55
CA PHE A 32 21.61 28.31 -12.34
C PHE A 32 21.75 29.71 -12.93
N THR A 33 20.70 30.20 -13.58
CA THR A 33 20.57 31.59 -13.98
C THR A 33 20.44 32.44 -12.73
N LEU A 34 21.52 33.14 -12.37
CA LEU A 34 21.52 34.06 -11.25
C LEU A 34 20.96 35.43 -11.68
N PRO A 35 20.28 36.15 -10.77
CA PRO A 35 19.93 37.54 -10.97
C PRO A 35 21.14 38.43 -11.31
N ASN A 36 20.88 39.59 -11.93
CA ASN A 36 21.90 40.58 -12.29
C ASN A 36 22.78 40.97 -11.09
N GLU A 37 23.98 41.45 -11.37
CA GLU A 37 25.05 41.71 -10.39
C GLU A 37 24.68 42.73 -9.28
N GLY A 38 23.63 43.54 -9.47
CA GLY A 38 23.07 44.43 -8.44
C GLY A 38 22.07 43.76 -7.47
N PHE A 39 21.80 42.47 -7.60
CA PHE A 39 20.85 41.76 -6.73
C PHE A 39 21.48 41.38 -5.39
N ILE A 40 20.91 41.89 -4.30
CA ILE A 40 21.32 41.55 -2.94
C ILE A 40 20.56 40.30 -2.50
N TYR A 41 21.29 39.20 -2.31
CA TYR A 41 20.72 37.97 -1.78
C TYR A 41 20.35 38.10 -0.31
N GLY A 42 19.31 37.37 0.10
CA GLY A 42 18.79 37.36 1.47
C GLY A 42 17.51 38.17 1.61
N ARG A 43 17.00 38.25 2.84
CA ARG A 43 15.81 39.02 3.17
C ARG A 43 16.24 40.22 4.03
N PRO A 44 15.99 41.47 3.62
CA PRO A 44 16.28 42.61 4.46
C PRO A 44 15.41 42.53 5.73
N ASN A 45 16.02 42.84 6.87
CA ASN A 45 15.29 43.06 8.12
C ASN A 45 14.60 44.41 8.03
N VAL A 46 13.45 44.45 7.36
CA VAL A 46 12.59 45.63 7.32
C VAL A 46 11.85 45.67 8.66
N THR A 47 12.45 46.32 9.64
CA THR A 47 11.77 46.70 10.89
C THR A 47 11.09 48.04 10.65
N LEU A 48 9.77 48.09 10.86
CA LEU A 48 8.97 49.31 10.76
C LEU A 48 8.68 49.82 12.19
N ASP A 49 9.69 49.73 13.05
CA ASP A 49 9.48 49.71 14.49
C ASP A 49 9.67 51.10 15.12
N GLY A 50 9.83 52.15 14.30
CA GLY A 50 10.04 53.54 14.74
C GLY A 50 11.28 53.80 15.59
N GLY A 51 12.11 52.76 15.83
CA GLY A 51 13.30 52.82 16.64
C GLY A 51 13.02 52.97 18.15
N ALA A 52 14.06 53.35 18.89
CA ALA A 52 14.00 53.49 20.35
C ALA A 52 13.01 54.58 20.81
N ALA A 53 12.82 55.62 19.99
CA ALA A 53 11.91 56.72 20.30
C ALA A 53 10.44 56.24 20.34
N GLU A 54 10.02 55.41 19.39
CA GLU A 54 8.66 54.85 19.39
C GLU A 54 8.47 53.81 20.52
N ALA A 55 9.53 53.08 20.89
CA ALA A 55 9.50 52.14 22.01
C ALA A 55 9.39 52.80 23.40
N MET A 56 9.90 54.03 23.56
CA MET A 56 9.78 54.79 24.82
C MET A 56 8.40 55.44 25.01
N ILE A 57 7.61 55.57 23.93
CA ILE A 57 6.25 56.11 24.01
C ILE A 57 5.32 54.97 24.43
N THR A 58 4.77 55.05 25.64
CA THR A 58 3.76 54.11 26.12
C THR A 58 2.46 54.35 25.35
N ARG A 59 2.27 53.63 24.24
CA ARG A 59 0.98 53.61 23.53
C ARG A 59 0.01 52.70 24.31
N GLU A 60 -1.28 53.04 24.26
CA GLU A 60 -2.35 52.09 24.62
C GLU A 60 -2.10 50.74 23.93
N PRO A 61 -2.45 49.61 24.55
CA PRO A 61 -2.11 48.29 24.04
C PRO A 61 -2.49 48.17 22.57
N ILE A 62 -1.47 48.05 21.72
CA ILE A 62 -1.61 47.88 20.28
C ILE A 62 -2.62 46.74 20.10
N PRO A 63 -3.74 46.95 19.38
CA PRO A 63 -4.70 45.89 19.17
C PRO A 63 -3.94 44.74 18.53
N ILE A 64 -3.82 43.62 19.25
CA ILE A 64 -3.16 42.41 18.77
C ILE A 64 -3.77 42.18 17.40
N HIS A 65 -3.01 42.41 16.32
CA HIS A 65 -3.45 42.07 14.99
C HIS A 65 -3.82 40.61 15.07
N ARG A 66 -5.12 40.31 15.05
CA ARG A 66 -5.62 38.94 15.04
C ARG A 66 -4.87 38.29 13.89
N ARG A 67 -3.90 37.43 14.21
CA ARG A 67 -3.16 36.69 13.18
C ARG A 67 -4.25 36.09 12.32
N ARG A 68 -4.31 36.49 11.04
CA ARG A 68 -5.29 35.94 10.11
C ARG A 68 -5.28 34.44 10.33
N GLU A 69 -6.39 33.90 10.79
CA GLU A 69 -6.48 32.49 11.11
C GLU A 69 -6.06 31.75 9.86
N LYS A 70 -4.98 30.96 9.97
CA LYS A 70 -4.53 30.19 8.82
C LYS A 70 -5.70 29.28 8.45
N PRO A 71 -6.16 29.28 7.19
CA PRO A 71 -7.25 28.40 6.81
C PRO A 71 -6.85 26.97 7.15
N LEU A 72 -7.81 26.20 7.66
CA LEU A 72 -7.58 24.82 8.09
C LEU A 72 -6.91 24.02 6.96
N GLN A 73 -6.16 22.99 7.30
CA GLN A 73 -5.53 22.15 6.29
C GLN A 73 -6.60 21.47 5.41
N ARG A 74 -6.31 21.30 4.13
CA ARG A 74 -7.21 20.59 3.19
C ARG A 74 -7.32 19.11 3.57
N ASP A 75 -8.52 18.56 3.43
CA ASP A 75 -8.79 17.14 3.66
C ASP A 75 -8.67 16.37 2.34
N PHE A 76 -7.48 15.82 2.09
CA PHE A 76 -7.22 15.06 0.87
C PHE A 76 -7.99 13.73 0.81
N VAL A 77 -8.38 13.16 1.95
CA VAL A 77 -9.14 11.90 1.98
C VAL A 77 -10.56 12.15 1.52
N ALA A 78 -11.20 13.18 2.07
CA ALA A 78 -12.54 13.60 1.65
C ALA A 78 -12.56 14.06 0.17
N LEU A 79 -11.55 14.83 -0.25
CA LEU A 79 -11.42 15.26 -1.65
C LEU A 79 -11.25 14.08 -2.61
N ASN A 80 -10.37 13.12 -2.29
CA ASN A 80 -10.16 11.95 -3.14
C ASN A 80 -11.40 11.06 -3.18
N LYS A 81 -12.12 10.91 -2.06
CA LYS A 81 -13.41 10.20 -2.02
C LYS A 81 -14.44 10.87 -2.94
N GLY A 82 -14.56 12.20 -2.88
CA GLY A 82 -15.46 12.95 -3.77
C GLY A 82 -15.09 12.85 -5.25
N ALA A 83 -13.79 12.87 -5.57
CA ALA A 83 -13.30 12.65 -6.94
C ALA A 83 -13.69 11.26 -7.46
N VAL A 84 -13.49 10.20 -6.67
CA VAL A 84 -13.91 8.84 -7.04
C VAL A 84 -15.43 8.74 -7.15
N SER A 85 -16.18 9.38 -6.23
CA SER A 85 -17.64 9.41 -6.30
C SER A 85 -18.19 10.16 -7.52
N SER A 86 -17.41 11.07 -8.11
CA SER A 86 -17.73 11.77 -9.37
C SER A 86 -17.20 11.04 -10.61
N GLY A 87 -16.62 9.85 -10.45
CA GLY A 87 -16.13 9.02 -11.55
C GLY A 87 -14.75 9.44 -12.08
N LEU A 88 -14.03 10.31 -11.37
CA LEU A 88 -12.66 10.70 -11.73
C LEU A 88 -11.68 9.66 -11.20
N VAL A 89 -10.82 9.15 -12.07
CA VAL A 89 -9.89 8.04 -11.76
C VAL A 89 -8.45 8.41 -12.11
N SER A 90 -8.24 9.41 -12.97
CA SER A 90 -6.90 9.84 -13.39
C SER A 90 -6.28 10.84 -12.40
N ALA A 91 -4.96 10.78 -12.23
CA ALA A 91 -4.24 11.69 -11.33
C ALA A 91 -4.43 13.17 -11.73
N LYS A 92 -4.54 13.47 -13.04
CA LYS A 92 -4.77 14.82 -13.55
C LYS A 92 -6.16 15.33 -13.17
N GLU A 93 -7.17 14.46 -13.27
CA GLU A 93 -8.55 14.75 -12.88
C GLU A 93 -8.66 14.99 -11.38
N HIS A 94 -8.01 14.14 -10.57
CA HIS A 94 -7.92 14.36 -9.12
C HIS A 94 -7.24 15.69 -8.77
N SER A 95 -6.23 16.11 -9.54
CA SER A 95 -5.58 17.41 -9.35
C SER A 95 -6.54 18.56 -9.65
N GLN A 96 -7.27 18.49 -10.76
CA GLN A 96 -8.29 19.47 -11.13
C GLN A 96 -9.42 19.53 -10.10
N TYR A 97 -9.91 18.36 -9.66
CA TYR A 97 -10.95 18.26 -8.64
C TYR A 97 -10.53 18.91 -7.31
N ARG A 98 -9.27 18.76 -6.91
CA ARG A 98 -8.71 19.42 -5.71
C ARG A 98 -8.48 20.93 -5.88
N ALA A 99 -8.38 21.41 -7.12
CA ALA A 99 -8.25 22.84 -7.41
C ALA A 99 -9.61 23.54 -7.35
N THR A 100 -10.68 22.87 -7.82
CA THR A 100 -12.04 23.41 -7.88
C THR A 100 -12.84 23.21 -6.59
N ASN A 101 -12.60 22.13 -5.85
CA ASN A 101 -13.32 21.81 -4.61
C ASN A 101 -12.45 22.11 -3.39
N ASP A 102 -12.95 22.92 -2.45
CA ASP A 102 -12.24 23.21 -1.20
C ASP A 102 -12.91 22.50 -0.02
N VAL A 103 -12.36 21.35 0.36
CA VAL A 103 -12.79 20.60 1.57
C VAL A 103 -11.68 20.70 2.62
N ARG A 104 -12.06 21.18 3.80
CA ARG A 104 -11.13 21.45 4.91
C ARG A 104 -11.31 20.41 6.01
N ARG A 105 -10.19 19.96 6.57
CA ARG A 105 -10.19 18.99 7.68
C ARG A 105 -10.77 19.66 8.92
N ARG A 106 -11.76 19.04 9.54
CA ARG A 106 -12.31 19.51 10.82
C ARG A 106 -11.26 19.34 11.92
N VAL A 107 -11.08 20.36 12.76
CA VAL A 107 -10.20 20.26 13.93
C VAL A 107 -10.88 19.34 14.96
N THR A 108 -10.27 18.19 15.24
CA THR A 108 -10.75 17.30 16.30
C THR A 108 -10.32 17.83 17.67
N GLU A 109 -11.00 17.39 18.73
CA GLU A 109 -10.66 17.74 20.12
C GLU A 109 -9.20 17.37 20.48
N GLU A 110 -8.67 16.30 19.89
CA GLU A 110 -7.27 15.90 20.02
C GLU A 110 -6.31 16.93 19.42
N ASP A 111 -6.65 17.50 18.26
CA ASP A 111 -5.85 18.53 17.60
C ASP A 111 -5.88 19.84 18.41
N LYS A 112 -7.02 20.17 19.04
CA LYS A 112 -7.13 21.29 19.99
C LYS A 112 -6.23 21.08 21.21
N LYS A 113 -6.23 19.88 21.80
CA LYS A 113 -5.37 19.53 22.93
C LYS A 113 -3.89 19.67 22.58
N LYS A 114 -3.47 19.22 21.39
CA LYS A 114 -2.08 19.38 20.90
C LYS A 114 -1.67 20.84 20.70
N ILE A 115 -2.61 21.73 20.36
CA ILE A 115 -2.34 23.17 20.24
C ILE A 115 -2.20 23.78 21.64
N LEU A 116 -3.05 23.38 22.59
CA LEU A 116 -3.01 23.86 23.97
C LEU A 116 -1.70 23.46 24.69
N THR A 117 -1.20 22.24 24.44
CA THR A 117 0.07 21.75 25.01
C THR A 117 1.31 22.48 24.51
N LYS A 118 1.21 23.34 23.49
CA LYS A 118 2.35 24.16 23.03
C LYS A 118 2.57 25.40 23.89
N ARG A 119 1.62 25.76 24.76
CA ARG A 119 1.79 26.87 25.68
C ARG A 119 2.49 26.35 26.92
N ILE A 120 3.81 26.26 26.80
CA ILE A 120 4.67 25.77 27.85
C ILE A 120 4.82 26.86 28.92
N PRO A 121 4.52 26.58 30.19
CA PRO A 121 4.75 27.53 31.28
C PRO A 121 6.24 27.87 31.40
N PRO A 122 6.61 29.10 31.80
CA PRO A 122 8.01 29.52 31.94
C PRO A 122 8.78 28.72 33.00
N ASP A 123 8.10 28.16 34.01
CA ASP A 123 8.70 27.31 35.05
C ASP A 123 8.84 25.83 34.62
N MET A 124 8.45 25.47 33.40
CA MET A 124 8.53 24.09 32.96
C MET A 124 9.98 23.72 32.64
N THR A 125 10.58 22.88 33.49
CA THR A 125 11.90 22.32 33.24
C THR A 125 11.81 21.17 32.22
N PHE A 126 12.66 21.24 31.20
CA PHE A 126 12.80 20.18 30.19
C PHE A 126 14.03 19.34 30.51
N GLY A 127 13.87 18.03 30.51
CA GLY A 127 14.95 17.09 30.76
C GLY A 127 14.40 15.70 31.02
N ILE A 128 15.24 14.69 30.88
CA ILE A 128 14.92 13.33 31.30
C ILE A 128 15.31 13.27 32.78
N SER A 129 14.34 13.09 33.68
CA SER A 129 14.65 12.85 35.09
C SER A 129 15.58 11.64 35.18
N THR A 130 16.58 11.71 36.05
CA THR A 130 17.49 10.60 36.27
C THR A 130 16.65 9.40 36.71
N ARG A 131 16.64 8.35 35.88
CA ARG A 131 15.94 7.11 36.22
C ARG A 131 16.54 6.61 37.54
N PRO A 132 15.73 6.37 38.58
CA PRO A 132 16.27 5.81 39.82
C PRO A 132 17.00 4.51 39.49
N SER A 133 18.12 4.26 40.17
CA SER A 133 18.84 3.00 40.01
C SER A 133 17.89 1.83 40.23
N THR A 134 18.06 0.75 39.48
CA THR A 134 17.29 -0.48 39.70
C THR A 134 17.51 -0.91 41.15
N PRO A 135 16.46 -0.97 41.99
CA PRO A 135 16.62 -1.30 43.40
C PRO A 135 17.25 -2.68 43.53
N VAL A 136 18.40 -2.75 44.19
CA VAL A 136 19.22 -3.98 44.30
C VAL A 136 18.43 -5.11 44.94
N PHE A 137 17.56 -4.79 45.89
CA PHE A 137 16.68 -5.75 46.55
C PHE A 137 15.79 -6.53 45.56
N ASP A 138 15.18 -5.86 44.58
CA ASP A 138 14.33 -6.53 43.58
C ASP A 138 15.13 -7.42 42.62
N LEU A 139 16.45 -7.18 42.47
CA LEU A 139 17.36 -8.05 41.72
C LEU A 139 17.71 -9.31 42.53
N LEU A 140 18.01 -9.14 43.82
CA LEU A 140 18.34 -10.25 44.72
C LEU A 140 17.14 -11.18 44.96
N GLU A 141 15.93 -10.62 45.02
CA GLU A 141 14.69 -11.39 45.18
C GLU A 141 14.13 -11.94 43.87
N HIS A 142 14.84 -11.80 42.73
CA HIS A 142 14.39 -12.26 41.41
C HIS A 142 13.02 -11.73 40.95
N LYS A 143 12.51 -10.62 41.52
CA LYS A 143 11.18 -10.08 41.19
C LYS A 143 10.97 -9.79 39.71
N TYR A 144 12.02 -9.42 38.98
CA TYR A 144 11.94 -9.18 37.54
C TYR A 144 11.72 -10.45 36.73
N GLN A 145 12.34 -11.57 37.15
CA GLN A 145 12.10 -12.87 36.57
C GLN A 145 10.65 -13.31 36.83
N ASP A 146 10.17 -13.14 38.06
CA ASP A 146 8.79 -13.50 38.41
C ASP A 146 7.75 -12.68 37.64
N ARG A 147 7.97 -11.36 37.52
CA ARG A 147 7.15 -10.47 36.69
C ARG A 147 7.16 -10.88 35.23
N TRP A 148 8.32 -11.25 34.69
CA TRP A 148 8.43 -11.72 33.32
C TRP A 148 7.70 -13.05 33.11
N LEU A 149 7.84 -14.01 34.02
CA LEU A 149 7.14 -15.30 33.98
C LEU A 149 5.61 -15.11 34.12
N ALA A 150 5.15 -14.18 34.95
CA ALA A 150 3.74 -13.85 35.09
C ALA A 150 3.19 -13.23 33.79
N THR A 151 3.89 -12.23 33.23
CA THR A 151 3.52 -11.58 31.96
C THR A 151 3.51 -12.59 30.81
N ARG A 152 4.49 -13.50 30.77
CA ARG A 152 4.54 -14.59 29.79
C ARG A 152 3.34 -15.51 29.91
N ARG A 153 3.02 -15.98 31.12
CA ARG A 153 1.83 -16.81 31.36
C ARG A 153 0.55 -16.12 30.93
N GLU A 154 0.38 -14.85 31.28
CA GLU A 154 -0.78 -14.05 30.89
C GLU A 154 -0.88 -13.89 29.37
N SER A 155 0.24 -13.58 28.69
CA SER A 155 0.29 -13.48 27.23
C SER A 155 -0.06 -14.81 26.54
N GLU A 156 0.38 -15.93 27.10
CA GLU A 156 0.10 -17.25 26.56
C GLU A 156 -1.36 -17.63 26.75
N LEU A 157 -1.93 -17.36 27.93
CA LEU A 157 -3.36 -17.54 28.21
C LEU A 157 -4.21 -16.70 27.27
N ALA A 158 -3.86 -15.42 27.06
CA ALA A 158 -4.54 -14.54 26.13
C ALA A 158 -4.46 -15.07 24.68
N ARG A 159 -3.29 -15.58 24.26
CA ARG A 159 -3.12 -16.20 22.94
C ARG A 159 -3.99 -17.45 22.79
N ARG A 160 -3.98 -18.35 23.78
CA ARG A 160 -4.83 -19.56 23.79
C ARG A 160 -6.32 -19.19 23.73
N ALA A 161 -6.75 -18.20 24.51
CA ALA A 161 -8.13 -17.70 24.48
C ALA A 161 -8.52 -17.18 23.09
N ARG A 162 -7.65 -16.39 22.44
CA ARG A 162 -7.88 -15.91 21.06
C ARG A 162 -7.99 -17.06 20.07
N THR A 163 -7.10 -18.06 20.14
CA THR A 163 -7.17 -19.23 19.26
C THR A 163 -8.46 -20.04 19.47
N VAL A 164 -8.92 -20.21 20.71
CA VAL A 164 -10.21 -20.87 21.00
C VAL A 164 -11.38 -20.08 20.43
N GLN A 165 -11.38 -18.74 20.58
CA GLN A 165 -12.41 -17.88 19.99
C GLN A 165 -12.42 -17.97 18.46
N GLN A 166 -11.25 -17.94 17.82
CA GLN A 166 -11.11 -18.07 16.37
C GLN A 166 -11.63 -19.43 15.88
N LYS A 167 -11.28 -20.54 16.55
CA LYS A 167 -11.82 -21.88 16.22
C LYS A 167 -13.34 -21.96 16.37
N LYS A 168 -13.93 -21.26 17.34
CA LYS A 168 -15.40 -21.18 17.49
C LYS A 168 -16.07 -20.41 16.35
N ILE A 169 -15.39 -19.40 15.78
CA ILE A 169 -15.86 -18.63 14.62
C ILE A 169 -15.74 -19.47 13.34
N ASP A 170 -14.66 -20.24 13.18
CA ASP A 170 -14.44 -21.11 12.02
C ASP A 170 -15.47 -22.27 11.91
N GLY A 171 -16.19 -22.59 12.98
CA GLY A 171 -17.28 -23.58 12.96
C GLY A 171 -18.51 -23.15 12.16
N ARG A 172 -18.61 -21.87 11.77
CA ARG A 172 -19.66 -21.33 10.87
C ARG A 172 -19.04 -20.44 9.79
N ILE A 173 -18.05 -20.95 9.07
CA ILE A 173 -17.64 -20.34 7.80
C ILE A 173 -18.83 -20.51 6.83
N TYR A 174 -19.54 -19.43 6.53
CA TYR A 174 -20.53 -19.43 5.46
C TYR A 174 -19.80 -19.73 4.15
N GLU A 175 -20.13 -20.86 3.53
CA GLU A 175 -19.62 -21.15 2.19
C GLU A 175 -20.22 -20.14 1.22
N THR A 176 -19.36 -19.35 0.58
CA THR A 176 -19.80 -18.49 -0.52
C THR A 176 -20.23 -19.37 -1.70
N ARG A 177 -21.13 -18.89 -2.56
CA ARG A 177 -21.56 -19.61 -3.78
C ARG A 177 -20.37 -20.10 -4.63
N ALA A 178 -19.28 -19.33 -4.67
CA ALA A 178 -18.05 -19.70 -5.35
C ALA A 178 -17.32 -20.90 -4.69
N SER A 179 -17.29 -20.98 -3.36
CA SER A 179 -16.75 -22.14 -2.63
C SER A 179 -17.59 -23.39 -2.87
N LEU A 180 -18.91 -23.26 -2.87
CA LEU A 180 -19.83 -24.38 -3.10
C LEU A 180 -19.65 -24.95 -4.51
N LEU A 181 -19.55 -24.09 -5.53
CA LEU A 181 -19.32 -24.49 -6.92
C LEU A 181 -17.93 -25.11 -7.17
N ARG A 182 -16.93 -24.82 -6.33
CA ARG A 182 -15.63 -25.50 -6.38
C ARG A 182 -15.68 -26.91 -5.79
N LYS A 183 -16.51 -27.12 -4.77
CA LYS A 183 -16.66 -28.43 -4.11
C LYS A 183 -17.59 -29.36 -4.88
N TYR A 184 -18.62 -28.80 -5.50
CA TYR A 184 -19.63 -29.55 -6.22
C TYR A 184 -19.84 -28.95 -7.60
N GLN A 185 -19.31 -29.64 -8.61
CA GLN A 185 -19.68 -29.42 -9.99
C GLN A 185 -20.81 -30.41 -10.32
N PRO A 186 -22.01 -29.95 -10.71
CA PRO A 186 -23.08 -30.85 -11.08
C PRO A 186 -22.58 -31.72 -12.24
N LEU A 187 -22.85 -33.02 -12.17
CA LEU A 187 -22.59 -33.94 -13.28
C LEU A 187 -23.45 -33.48 -14.46
N VAL A 188 -22.84 -32.77 -15.40
CA VAL A 188 -23.48 -32.46 -16.68
C VAL A 188 -23.29 -33.72 -17.52
N GLU A 189 -24.40 -34.36 -17.89
CA GLU A 189 -24.30 -35.44 -18.88
C GLU A 189 -23.77 -34.83 -20.17
N ASP A 190 -22.67 -35.39 -20.68
CA ASP A 190 -22.11 -34.96 -21.94
C ASP A 190 -23.17 -35.11 -23.03
N PRO A 191 -23.33 -34.12 -23.93
CA PRO A 191 -24.28 -34.24 -25.02
C PRO A 191 -23.97 -35.50 -25.84
N PRO A 192 -25.00 -36.24 -26.29
CA PRO A 192 -24.77 -37.45 -27.09
C PRO A 192 -23.97 -37.09 -28.34
N LEU A 193 -23.09 -38.00 -28.76
CA LEU A 193 -22.33 -37.84 -29.99
C LEU A 193 -23.31 -37.63 -31.17
N TRP A 194 -22.93 -36.77 -32.09
CA TRP A 194 -23.71 -36.54 -33.30
C TRP A 194 -23.87 -37.84 -34.10
N GLN A 195 -25.12 -38.21 -34.37
CA GLN A 195 -25.50 -39.36 -35.20
C GLN A 195 -26.49 -38.89 -36.28
N MET A 196 -26.28 -39.32 -37.52
CA MET A 196 -27.25 -39.02 -38.59
C MET A 196 -28.61 -39.70 -38.32
N PRO A 197 -29.76 -39.03 -38.55
CA PRO A 197 -31.08 -39.57 -38.26
C PRO A 197 -31.36 -40.93 -38.91
N ARG A 198 -30.87 -41.14 -40.14
CA ARG A 198 -31.03 -42.41 -40.88
C ARG A 198 -30.35 -43.60 -40.19
N PHE A 199 -29.34 -43.37 -39.36
CA PHE A 199 -28.63 -44.42 -38.64
C PHE A 199 -29.11 -44.59 -37.19
N SER A 200 -30.07 -43.79 -36.72
CA SER A 200 -30.61 -43.90 -35.35
C SER A 200 -31.39 -45.21 -35.11
N GLN A 201 -32.04 -45.73 -36.17
CA GLN A 201 -32.88 -46.93 -36.11
C GLN A 201 -32.23 -48.16 -36.79
N GLY A 202 -30.99 -48.04 -37.27
CA GLY A 202 -30.29 -49.11 -37.98
C GLY A 202 -29.55 -50.03 -37.01
N ALA A 203 -29.84 -51.33 -37.06
CA ALA A 203 -29.01 -52.33 -36.39
C ALA A 203 -27.62 -52.43 -37.05
N ALA A 204 -26.61 -52.85 -36.29
CA ALA A 204 -25.29 -53.08 -36.85
C ALA A 204 -25.36 -54.18 -37.93
N HIS A 205 -25.00 -53.84 -39.17
CA HIS A 205 -24.97 -54.79 -40.28
C HIS A 205 -23.84 -55.82 -40.15
N LEU A 206 -22.84 -55.55 -39.31
CA LEU A 206 -21.67 -56.39 -39.11
C LEU A 206 -21.45 -56.63 -37.61
N GLU A 207 -21.63 -57.88 -37.17
CA GLU A 207 -21.25 -58.36 -35.84
C GLU A 207 -19.92 -59.11 -35.99
N THR A 208 -18.81 -58.47 -35.61
CA THR A 208 -17.46 -59.07 -35.72
C THR A 208 -17.08 -59.95 -34.52
N PHE A 209 -17.90 -59.96 -33.47
CA PHE A 209 -17.66 -60.74 -32.28
C PHE A 209 -18.21 -62.17 -32.42
N ARG A 210 -17.43 -63.15 -31.95
CA ARG A 210 -17.80 -64.57 -32.01
C ARG A 210 -19.02 -64.94 -31.16
N SER A 211 -19.33 -64.15 -30.13
CA SER A 211 -20.50 -64.32 -29.26
C SER A 211 -20.88 -62.99 -28.59
N PRO A 212 -22.15 -62.81 -28.16
CA PRO A 212 -22.59 -61.59 -27.50
C PRO A 212 -21.88 -61.35 -26.17
N GLU A 213 -21.53 -62.41 -25.44
CA GLU A 213 -20.75 -62.31 -24.20
C GLU A 213 -19.34 -61.76 -24.45
N LYS A 214 -18.70 -62.17 -25.55
CA LYS A 214 -17.38 -61.68 -25.94
C LYS A 214 -17.43 -60.20 -26.32
N ARG A 215 -18.53 -59.75 -26.96
CA ARG A 215 -18.77 -58.34 -27.25
C ARG A 215 -18.80 -57.52 -25.95
N ILE A 216 -19.65 -57.90 -24.99
CA ILE A 216 -19.76 -57.18 -23.70
C ILE A 216 -18.41 -57.17 -22.99
N LYS A 217 -17.71 -58.30 -22.96
CA LYS A 217 -16.38 -58.41 -22.34
C LYS A 217 -15.34 -57.52 -23.01
N ALA A 218 -15.34 -57.45 -24.35
CA ALA A 218 -14.43 -56.57 -25.09
C ALA A 218 -14.69 -55.08 -24.78
N PHE A 219 -15.95 -54.64 -24.75
CA PHE A 219 -16.30 -53.26 -24.38
C PHE A 219 -15.92 -52.92 -22.94
N LYS A 220 -16.08 -53.86 -22.00
CA LYS A 220 -15.60 -53.69 -20.62
C LYS A 220 -14.09 -53.51 -20.56
N HIS A 221 -13.32 -54.35 -21.27
CA HIS A 221 -11.86 -54.21 -21.34
C HIS A 221 -11.44 -52.88 -22.00
N HIS A 222 -12.17 -52.45 -23.04
CA HIS A 222 -11.94 -51.16 -23.68
C HIS A 222 -12.18 -49.99 -22.73
N GLN A 223 -13.28 -49.99 -21.96
CA GLN A 223 -13.55 -48.96 -20.95
C GLN A 223 -12.44 -48.88 -19.89
N THR A 224 -11.92 -50.04 -19.46
CA THR A 224 -10.80 -50.06 -18.50
C THR A 224 -9.50 -49.54 -19.11
N ASP A 225 -9.19 -49.88 -20.38
CA ASP A 225 -7.97 -49.41 -21.07
C ASP A 225 -8.05 -47.90 -21.38
N ALA A 226 -9.22 -47.41 -21.79
CA ALA A 226 -9.48 -46.01 -22.15
C ALA A 226 -9.15 -45.02 -21.04
N THR A 227 -9.24 -45.42 -19.76
CA THR A 227 -8.93 -44.56 -18.60
C THR A 227 -7.47 -44.09 -18.60
N SER A 228 -6.57 -44.87 -19.21
CA SER A 228 -5.13 -44.60 -19.26
C SER A 228 -4.68 -43.95 -20.57
N ARG A 229 -5.60 -43.61 -21.47
CA ARG A 229 -5.30 -43.18 -22.85
C ARG A 229 -5.84 -41.78 -23.11
N THR A 230 -5.13 -41.04 -23.94
CA THR A 230 -5.49 -39.69 -24.36
C THR A 230 -6.68 -39.69 -25.32
N GLY A 231 -7.41 -38.57 -25.36
CA GLY A 231 -8.49 -38.30 -26.32
C GLY A 231 -9.89 -38.64 -25.81
N VAL A 232 -10.91 -38.02 -26.42
CA VAL A 232 -12.32 -38.05 -25.99
C VAL A 232 -12.89 -39.48 -25.88
N PHE A 233 -12.38 -40.42 -26.69
CA PHE A 233 -12.83 -41.81 -26.71
C PHE A 233 -11.82 -42.80 -26.13
N GLY A 234 -10.70 -42.35 -25.58
CA GLY A 234 -9.66 -43.21 -25.01
C GLY A 234 -8.95 -44.12 -26.02
N HIS A 235 -8.95 -43.77 -27.31
CA HIS A 235 -8.23 -44.51 -28.35
C HIS A 235 -6.83 -43.94 -28.66
N GLY A 236 -6.41 -42.88 -27.96
CA GLY A 236 -5.12 -42.22 -28.19
C GLY A 236 -3.93 -42.99 -27.61
N ILE A 237 -2.80 -42.29 -27.51
CA ILE A 237 -1.59 -42.77 -26.84
C ILE A 237 -1.81 -42.80 -25.32
N TYR A 238 -1.10 -43.69 -24.62
CA TYR A 238 -1.13 -43.76 -23.15
C TYR A 238 -0.71 -42.40 -22.53
N GLU A 239 -1.46 -41.93 -21.54
CA GLU A 239 -1.09 -40.74 -20.77
C GLU A 239 0.19 -41.01 -19.96
N ALA A 240 1.11 -40.05 -19.95
CA ALA A 240 2.27 -40.10 -19.06
C ALA A 240 1.81 -40.09 -17.60
N ALA A 241 2.55 -40.78 -16.72
CA ALA A 241 2.27 -40.79 -15.29
C ALA A 241 2.26 -39.35 -14.75
N LYS A 242 1.13 -38.94 -14.16
CA LYS A 242 1.02 -37.65 -13.47
C LYS A 242 1.80 -37.76 -12.15
N SER A 243 2.95 -37.10 -12.10
CA SER A 243 3.79 -36.95 -10.90
C SER A 243 3.15 -36.05 -9.86
#